data_AF-A0A849DII1-F1
#
_entry.id   AF-A0A849DII1-F1
#
_cell.length_a   1.000
_cell.length_b   1.000
_cell.length_c   1.000
_cell.angle_alpha   90.00
_cell.angle_beta   90.00
_cell.angle_gamma   90.00
#
_symmetry.space_group_name_H-M   'P 1'
#
loop_
_entity.id
_entity.type
_entity.pdbx_description
1 polymer ?
#
loop_
_entity_poly.entity_id
_entity_poly.type
_entity_poly.pdbx_seq_one_letter_code
_entity_poly.pdbx_strand_id
1 'polypeptide(L)'
;MSTASRPLDQIVEDYLAAVAGALSGVPPSQRTELLDNLAEHIAVAREALADETEAGVREILDRLGDPETVAAAARANTDQPPAGIVQPGRPAGRGRWAVIILALLLAGLVMFAFALCSVTVT
;
A
#
# COMPACT_ATOMS: atom_id res chain seq x y z
N MET A 1 17.00 16.77 15.31
CA MET A 1 16.46 15.43 15.66
C MET A 1 15.15 15.66 16.41
N SER A 2 14.04 15.83 15.70
CA SER A 2 13.09 14.74 15.35
C SER A 2 11.90 14.57 16.32
N THR A 3 11.64 15.53 17.23
CA THR A 3 10.45 15.44 18.10
C THR A 3 9.14 15.50 17.34
N ALA A 4 9.12 16.13 16.16
CA ALA A 4 8.00 16.10 15.23
C ALA A 4 7.99 14.83 14.37
N SER A 5 9.14 14.28 13.93
CA SER A 5 9.14 13.01 13.18
C SER A 5 8.62 11.84 14.01
N ARG A 6 8.93 11.77 15.32
CA ARG A 6 8.47 10.67 16.19
C ARG A 6 6.93 10.49 16.23
N PRO A 7 6.12 11.54 16.44
CA PRO A 7 4.66 11.42 16.36
C PRO A 7 4.16 11.12 14.95
N LEU A 8 4.87 11.54 13.89
CA LEU A 8 4.52 11.15 12.52
C LEU A 8 4.78 9.67 12.26
N ASP A 9 5.91 9.16 12.75
CA ASP A 9 6.26 7.75 12.66
C ASP A 9 5.24 6.90 13.42
N GLN A 10 4.79 7.36 14.59
CA GLN A 10 3.75 6.70 15.37
C GLN A 10 2.41 6.61 14.62
N ILE A 11 2.01 7.67 13.91
CA ILE A 11 0.78 7.65 13.09
C ILE A 11 0.88 6.60 11.98
N VAL A 12 2.05 6.47 11.34
CA VAL A 12 2.28 5.46 10.31
C VAL A 12 2.30 4.05 10.91
N GLU A 13 2.97 3.86 12.04
CA GLU A 13 3.01 2.58 12.76
C GLU A 13 1.62 2.10 13.18
N ASP A 14 0.79 3.01 13.73
CA ASP A 14 -0.59 2.71 14.13
C ASP A 14 -1.44 2.24 12.93
N TYR A 15 -1.27 2.90 11.79
CA TYR A 15 -1.94 2.51 10.55
C TYR A 15 -1.49 1.13 10.07
N LEU A 16 -0.18 0.88 10.00
CA LEU A 16 0.36 -0.42 9.57
C LEU A 16 -0.06 -1.55 10.52
N ALA A 17 -0.14 -1.29 11.83
CA ALA A 17 -0.65 -2.24 12.81
C ALA A 17 -2.13 -2.58 12.56
N ALA A 18 -2.96 -1.58 12.22
CA ALA A 18 -4.35 -1.81 11.86
C ALA A 18 -4.48 -2.66 10.58
N VAL A 19 -3.67 -2.38 9.55
CA VAL A 19 -3.61 -3.19 8.32
C VAL A 19 -3.17 -4.62 8.62
N ALA A 20 -2.15 -4.80 9.46
CA ALA A 20 -1.66 -6.11 9.87
C ALA A 20 -2.75 -6.95 10.56
N GLY A 21 -3.56 -6.32 11.42
CA GLY A 21 -4.72 -6.93 12.07
C GLY A 21 -5.80 -7.36 11.07
N ALA A 22 -6.12 -6.49 10.11
CA ALA A 22 -7.11 -6.76 9.06
C ALA A 22 -6.64 -7.87 8.07
N LEU A 23 -5.32 -8.08 7.95
CA LEU A 23 -4.70 -9.17 7.16
C LEU A 23 -4.60 -10.50 7.92
N SER A 24 -5.30 -10.69 9.04
CA SER A 24 -5.21 -11.91 9.86
C SER A 24 -5.51 -13.22 9.10
N GLY A 25 -6.36 -13.17 8.05
CA GLY A 25 -6.68 -14.31 7.18
C GLY A 25 -5.71 -14.58 6.02
N VAL A 26 -4.68 -13.74 5.86
CA VAL A 26 -3.69 -13.81 4.78
C VAL A 26 -2.42 -14.54 5.25
N PRO A 27 -1.73 -15.36 4.43
CA PRO A 27 -0.49 -16.03 4.81
C PRO A 27 0.57 -15.07 5.38
N PRO A 28 1.34 -15.47 6.40
CA PRO A 28 2.26 -14.57 7.11
C PRO A 28 3.35 -13.98 6.22
N SER A 29 3.90 -14.77 5.29
CA SER A 29 4.88 -14.26 4.31
C SER A 29 4.29 -13.19 3.40
N GLN A 30 3.04 -13.38 2.96
CA GLN A 30 2.31 -12.41 2.13
C GLN A 30 1.98 -11.15 2.91
N ARG A 31 1.59 -11.29 4.17
CA ARG A 31 1.32 -10.16 5.05
C ARG A 31 2.56 -9.30 5.25
N THR A 32 3.71 -9.91 5.54
CA THR A 32 4.98 -9.16 5.70
C THR A 32 5.36 -8.42 4.43
N GLU A 33 5.30 -9.09 3.27
CA GLU A 33 5.61 -8.44 1.98
C GLU A 33 4.68 -7.26 1.69
N LEU A 34 3.37 -7.41 1.96
CA LEU A 34 2.40 -6.32 1.81
C LEU A 34 2.71 -5.14 2.73
N LEU A 35 2.99 -5.40 4.01
CA LEU A 35 3.32 -4.36 4.98
C LEU A 35 4.62 -3.63 4.64
N ASP A 36 5.65 -4.36 4.19
CA ASP A 36 6.92 -3.77 3.77
C ASP A 36 6.75 -2.85 2.55
N ASN A 37 6.03 -3.32 1.52
CA ASN A 37 5.71 -2.49 0.36
C ASN A 37 4.90 -1.25 0.74
N LEU A 38 3.95 -1.39 1.68
CA LEU A 38 3.12 -0.28 2.11
C LEU A 38 3.91 0.75 2.91
N ALA A 39 4.82 0.30 3.78
CA ALA A 39 5.74 1.15 4.51
C ALA A 39 6.67 1.92 3.56
N GLU A 40 7.22 1.25 2.55
CA GLU A 40 8.04 1.87 1.50
C GLU A 40 7.24 2.93 0.73
N HIS A 41 6.01 2.61 0.33
CA HIS A 41 5.16 3.56 -0.40
C HIS A 41 4.85 4.81 0.43
N ILE A 42 4.55 4.64 1.72
CA ILE A 42 4.33 5.75 2.65
C ILE A 42 5.61 6.59 2.81
N ALA A 43 6.79 5.95 2.91
CA ALA A 43 8.06 6.67 3.01
C ALA A 43 8.33 7.53 1.78
N VAL A 44 8.16 6.97 0.57
CA VAL A 44 8.29 7.71 -0.69
C VAL A 44 7.29 8.87 -0.77
N ALA A 45 6.04 8.66 -0.37
CA ALA A 45 5.03 9.71 -0.35
C ALA A 45 5.36 10.83 0.66
N ARG A 46 5.95 10.49 1.82
CA ARG A 46 6.42 11.45 2.82
C ARG A 46 7.57 12.29 2.30
N GLU A 47 8.53 11.69 1.60
CA GLU A 47 9.66 12.40 0.98
C GLU A 47 9.20 13.39 -0.11
N ALA A 48 8.06 13.11 -0.75
CA ALA A 48 7.48 14.00 -1.76
C ALA A 48 6.71 15.20 -1.16
N LEU A 49 6.46 15.22 0.16
CA LEU A 49 5.81 16.36 0.81
C LEU A 49 6.75 17.57 0.83
N ALA A 50 6.20 18.75 0.54
CA ALA A 50 6.94 20.00 0.66
C ALA A 50 7.37 20.28 2.11
N ASP A 51 6.50 19.94 3.06
CA ASP A 51 6.76 19.99 4.50
C ASP A 51 6.21 18.73 5.18
N GLU A 52 7.05 18.07 5.97
CA GLU A 52 6.68 16.86 6.69
C GLU A 52 5.87 17.20 7.95
N THR A 53 4.56 17.37 7.75
CA THR A 53 3.60 17.74 8.81
C THR A 53 2.63 16.60 9.11
N GLU A 54 2.04 16.65 10.30
CA GLU A 54 1.02 15.68 10.73
C GLU A 54 -0.21 15.65 9.81
N ALA A 55 -0.61 16.82 9.32
CA ALA A 55 -1.69 16.93 8.34
C ALA A 55 -1.30 16.28 7.00
N GLY A 56 -0.08 16.52 6.52
CA GLY A 56 0.41 15.90 5.28
C GLY A 56 0.50 14.37 5.37
N VAL A 57 1.00 13.84 6.50
CA VAL A 57 1.05 12.39 6.73
C VAL A 57 -0.36 11.81 6.82
N ARG A 58 -1.29 12.46 7.52
CA ARG A 58 -2.69 12.00 7.54
C ARG A 58 -3.34 12.03 6.17
N GLU A 59 -3.06 13.03 5.34
CA GLU A 59 -3.59 13.08 3.97
C GLU A 59 -3.04 11.93 3.11
N ILE A 60 -1.77 11.53 3.30
CA ILE A 60 -1.21 10.34 2.65
C ILE A 60 -1.99 9.09 3.08
N LEU A 61 -2.26 8.92 4.38
CA LEU A 61 -2.97 7.75 4.91
C LEU A 61 -4.46 7.73 4.50
N ASP A 62 -5.15 8.87 4.53
CA ASP A 62 -6.54 8.99 4.07
C ASP A 62 -6.67 8.58 2.60
N ARG A 63 -5.64 8.84 1.79
CA ARG A 63 -5.59 8.42 0.39
C ARG A 63 -5.36 6.92 0.22
N LEU A 64 -4.62 6.28 1.12
CA LEU A 64 -4.52 4.82 1.18
C LEU A 64 -5.86 4.17 1.57
N GLY A 65 -6.69 4.91 2.32
CA GLY A 65 -8.04 4.51 2.72
C GLY A 65 -8.06 3.63 3.97
N ASP A 66 -9.23 3.07 4.29
CA ASP A 66 -9.38 2.26 5.51
C ASP A 66 -8.52 0.98 5.47
N PRO A 67 -7.85 0.61 6.58
CA PRO A 67 -7.05 -0.60 6.68
C PRO A 67 -7.81 -1.88 6.29
N GLU A 68 -9.11 -1.95 6.61
CA GLU A 68 -9.98 -3.07 6.23
C GLU A 68 -10.23 -3.13 4.72
N THR A 69 -10.38 -1.98 4.06
CA THR A 69 -10.54 -1.91 2.60
C THR A 69 -9.28 -2.41 1.89
N VAL A 70 -8.11 -1.98 2.37
CA VAL A 70 -6.80 -2.46 1.87
C VAL A 70 -6.67 -3.97 2.06
N ALA A 71 -7.01 -4.47 3.24
CA ALA A 71 -6.93 -5.90 3.54
C ALA A 71 -7.97 -6.74 2.81
N ALA A 72 -9.17 -6.22 2.56
CA ALA A 72 -10.22 -6.89 1.79
C ALA A 72 -9.80 -7.05 0.33
N ALA A 73 -9.19 -6.01 -0.26
CA ALA A 73 -8.61 -6.08 -1.59
C ALA A 73 -7.49 -7.15 -1.67
N ALA A 74 -6.64 -7.24 -0.65
CA ALA A 74 -5.61 -8.28 -0.57
C ALA A 74 -6.22 -9.70 -0.47
N ARG A 75 -7.21 -9.89 0.41
CA ARG A 75 -7.90 -11.18 0.61
C ARG A 75 -8.63 -11.67 -0.65
N ALA A 76 -9.36 -10.78 -1.32
CA ALA A 76 -10.11 -11.12 -2.54
C ALA A 76 -9.22 -11.67 -3.66
N ASN A 77 -7.94 -11.28 -3.69
CA ASN A 77 -6.98 -11.79 -4.67
C ASN A 77 -6.34 -13.12 -4.27
N THR A 78 -6.38 -13.50 -2.99
CA THR A 78 -5.91 -14.81 -2.49
C THR A 78 -6.92 -15.92 -2.80
N ASP A 79 -8.22 -15.60 -2.83
CA ASP A 79 -9.31 -16.58 -3.00
C ASP A 79 -9.68 -16.90 -4.47
N GLN A 80 -9.07 -16.24 -5.45
CA GLN A 80 -9.34 -16.52 -6.87
C GLN A 80 -8.77 -17.92 -7.24
N PRO A 81 -9.62 -18.90 -7.63
CA PRO A 81 -9.14 -20.19 -8.12
C PRO A 81 -8.28 -19.95 -9.37
N PRO A 82 -7.19 -20.72 -9.59
CA PRO A 82 -6.44 -20.59 -10.82
C PRO A 82 -7.35 -20.93 -12.00
N ALA A 83 -7.80 -19.92 -12.75
CA ALA A 83 -8.40 -20.13 -14.06
C ALA A 83 -7.37 -20.91 -14.88
N GLY A 84 -7.69 -22.19 -15.14
CA GLY A 84 -6.76 -23.15 -15.68
C GLY A 84 -6.20 -22.72 -17.03
N ILE A 85 -4.91 -22.40 -17.06
CA ILE A 85 -4.04 -22.65 -18.20
C ILE A 85 -2.74 -23.20 -17.63
N VAL A 86 -2.54 -24.51 -17.78
CA VAL A 86 -1.29 -25.20 -17.44
C VAL A 86 -0.20 -24.68 -18.36
N GLN A 87 0.67 -23.79 -17.87
CA GLN A 87 1.98 -23.54 -18.47
C GLN A 87 3.03 -24.27 -17.62
N PRO A 88 3.68 -25.32 -18.15
CA PRO A 88 4.77 -25.99 -17.43
C PRO A 88 6.04 -25.14 -17.54
N GLY A 89 6.68 -24.87 -16.41
CA GLY A 89 8.12 -24.54 -16.40
C GLY A 89 8.55 -23.09 -16.20
N ARG A 90 7.89 -22.29 -15.35
CA ARG A 90 8.53 -21.10 -14.76
C ARG A 90 8.43 -21.13 -13.24
N PRO A 91 9.49 -20.79 -12.47
CA PRO A 91 9.43 -20.73 -11.02
C PRO A 91 8.34 -19.75 -10.60
N ALA A 92 7.20 -20.32 -10.19
CA ALA A 92 6.01 -19.61 -9.77
C ALA A 92 6.23 -19.14 -8.33
N GLY A 93 6.41 -17.84 -8.16
CA GLY A 93 6.45 -17.25 -6.83
C GLY A 93 6.74 -15.76 -6.87
N ARG A 94 7.65 -15.32 -7.75
CA ARG A 94 8.14 -13.93 -7.75
C ARG A 94 7.55 -13.06 -8.87
N GLY A 95 7.24 -13.65 -10.03
CA GLY A 95 6.74 -12.90 -11.18
C GLY A 95 5.32 -12.37 -11.01
N ARG A 96 4.39 -13.17 -10.46
CA ARG A 96 2.96 -12.81 -10.34
C ARG A 96 2.72 -11.68 -9.34
N TRP A 97 3.48 -11.68 -8.26
CA TRP A 97 3.43 -10.67 -7.20
C TRP A 97 4.00 -9.33 -7.61
N ALA A 98 5.10 -9.35 -8.37
CA ALA A 98 5.65 -8.16 -8.99
C ALA A 98 4.61 -7.48 -9.90
N VAL A 99 3.79 -8.24 -10.64
CA VAL A 99 2.72 -7.64 -11.48
C VAL A 99 1.60 -7.03 -10.62
N ILE A 100 1.31 -7.60 -9.46
CA ILE A 100 0.25 -7.12 -8.56
C ILE A 100 0.70 -5.86 -7.84
N ILE A 101 1.91 -5.86 -7.28
CA ILE A 101 2.53 -4.68 -6.66
C ILE A 101 2.66 -3.59 -7.73
N LEU A 102 3.13 -3.92 -8.93
CA LEU A 102 3.21 -2.96 -10.04
C LEU A 102 1.84 -2.45 -10.47
N ALA A 103 0.80 -3.27 -10.48
CA ALA A 103 -0.56 -2.85 -10.81
C ALA A 103 -1.16 -1.94 -9.73
N LEU A 104 -0.95 -2.23 -8.45
CA LEU A 104 -1.37 -1.39 -7.33
C LEU A 104 -0.62 -0.05 -7.33
N LEU A 105 0.70 -0.09 -7.57
CA LEU A 105 1.53 1.11 -7.72
C LEU A 105 1.11 1.95 -8.92
N LEU A 106 0.84 1.33 -10.08
CA LEU A 106 0.38 2.03 -11.28
C LEU A 106 -1.04 2.59 -11.11
N ALA A 107 -1.96 1.84 -10.51
CA ALA A 107 -3.31 2.32 -10.24
C ALA A 107 -3.29 3.50 -9.27
N GLY A 108 -2.49 3.41 -8.20
CA GLY A 108 -2.25 4.49 -7.25
C GLY A 108 -1.64 5.72 -7.93
N LEU A 109 -0.61 5.54 -8.76
CA LEU A 109 0.06 6.63 -9.50
C LEU A 109 -0.88 7.34 -10.49
N VAL A 110 -1.70 6.57 -11.23
CA VAL A 110 -2.64 7.13 -12.22
C VAL A 110 -3.77 7.90 -11.53
N MET A 111 -4.34 7.35 -10.45
CA MET A 111 -5.32 8.07 -9.63
C MET A 111 -4.73 9.34 -9.01
N PHE A 112 -3.50 9.26 -8.51
CA PHE A 112 -2.80 10.38 -7.87
C PHE A 112 -2.50 11.50 -8.86
N ALA A 113 -1.97 11.17 -10.05
CA ALA A 113 -1.72 12.14 -11.11
C ALA A 113 -3.02 12.83 -11.58
N PHE A 114 -4.12 12.09 -11.65
CA PHE A 114 -5.42 12.63 -12.05
C PHE A 114 -6.00 13.58 -10.99
N ALA A 115 -5.81 13.28 -9.71
CA ALA A 115 -6.23 14.12 -8.59
C ALA A 115 -5.37 15.39 -8.47
N LEU A 116 -4.04 15.29 -8.60
CA LEU A 116 -3.13 16.44 -8.57
C LEU A 116 -3.40 17.41 -9.73
N CYS A 117 -3.73 16.86 -10.91
CA CYS A 117 -4.15 17.65 -12.06
C CYS A 117 -5.48 18.36 -11.79
N SER A 118 -6.45 17.70 -11.15
CA SER A 118 -7.76 18.30 -10.82
C SER A 118 -7.66 19.41 -9.77
N VAL A 119 -6.79 19.25 -8.75
CA VAL A 119 -6.56 20.25 -7.70
C VAL A 119 -5.85 21.50 -8.24
N THR A 120 -5.01 21.36 -9.27
CA THR A 120 -4.30 22.50 -9.88
C THR A 120 -5.20 23.34 -10.80
N VAL A 121 -6.34 22.79 -11.23
CA VAL A 121 -7.25 23.42 -12.21
C VAL A 121 -8.45 24.11 -11.54
N THR A 122 -8.62 23.99 -10.22
CA THR A 122 -9.69 24.67 -9.44
C THR A 122 -9.12 25.86 -8.68
#